data_AF-J1HP85-F1
#
_entry.id   AF-J1HP85-F1
#
_cell.length_a   1.000
_cell.length_b   1.000
_cell.length_c   1.000
_cell.angle_alpha   90.00
_cell.angle_beta   90.00
_cell.angle_gamma   90.00
#
_symmetry.space_group_name_H-M   'P 1'
#
loop_
_entity.id
_entity.type
_entity.pdbx_description
1 polymer ?
#
loop_
_entity_poly.entity_id
_entity_poly.type
_entity_poly.pdbx_seq_one_letter_code
_entity_poly.pdbx_strand_id
1 'polypeptide(L)'
;MTRAINAEWKKIWFPTRSRLYLLLAPVAAVVMGLVFASTTKVTRGEALSQLDPMSIVSANVLGVDVVAILLLLFAAVQVGREFRERTAQSYLAASPRRSTYFIAKSLAFGLVSLAVGAAVALAALLNGLLLVSAVGKQAPPLVEACRLATGSTAMALFYVLLTVSATFCTKSTAAGAAIPFTVLFLPAIAELLPGALRDALVPILPASAIHTLSGQAPVGSAEHTGALVALAVLAAWTLLPAGFASWRFQKTDV
;
A
#
# COMPACT_ATOMS: atom_id res chain seq x y z
N MET A 1 2.30 -18.98 18.53
CA MET A 1 2.20 -17.87 17.57
C MET A 1 2.24 -16.50 18.25
N THR A 2 1.44 -16.25 19.30
CA THR A 2 1.37 -14.95 20.00
C THR A 2 2.71 -14.38 20.45
N ARG A 3 3.62 -15.21 20.96
CA ARG A 3 4.98 -14.79 21.35
C ARG A 3 5.81 -14.28 20.17
N ALA A 4 5.69 -14.90 19.00
CA ALA A 4 6.40 -14.49 17.78
C ALA A 4 5.87 -13.16 17.26
N ILE A 5 4.55 -12.96 17.26
CA ILE A 5 3.92 -11.69 16.89
C ILE A 5 4.34 -10.56 17.85
N ASN A 6 4.36 -10.84 19.15
CA ASN A 6 4.80 -9.85 20.15
C ASN A 6 6.30 -9.50 19.99
N ALA A 7 7.15 -10.47 19.64
CA ALA A 7 8.55 -10.19 19.34
C ALA A 7 8.71 -9.26 18.13
N GLU A 8 7.97 -9.49 17.05
CA GLU A 8 7.95 -8.61 15.88
C GLU A 8 7.42 -7.21 16.22
N TRP A 9 6.36 -7.13 17.02
CA TRP A 9 5.82 -5.86 17.50
C TRP A 9 6.87 -5.04 18.27
N LYS A 10 7.62 -5.70 19.17
CA LYS A 10 8.69 -5.03 19.91
C LYS A 10 9.81 -4.55 18.98
N LYS A 11 10.21 -5.33 17.97
CA LYS A 11 11.23 -4.91 16.99
C LYS A 11 10.81 -3.68 16.19
N ILE A 12 9.52 -3.54 15.89
CA ILE A 12 8.99 -2.39 15.16
C ILE A 12 8.92 -1.16 16.07
N TRP A 13 8.40 -1.30 17.30
CA TRP A 13 8.10 -0.16 18.16
C TRP A 13 9.23 0.28 19.10
N PHE A 14 10.16 -0.58 19.51
CA PHE A 14 11.19 -0.16 20.46
C PHE A 14 12.27 0.75 19.86
N PRO A 15 12.83 0.46 18.67
CA PRO A 15 13.89 1.29 18.10
C PRO A 15 13.40 2.71 17.80
N THR A 16 14.11 3.72 18.31
CA THR A 16 13.75 5.14 18.12
C THR A 16 13.66 5.52 16.64
N ARG A 17 14.57 5.02 15.80
CA ARG A 17 14.57 5.28 14.35
C ARG A 17 13.34 4.71 13.64
N SER A 18 12.88 3.53 14.09
CA SER A 18 11.70 2.87 13.53
C SER A 18 10.43 3.65 13.88
N ARG A 19 10.30 4.05 15.15
CA ARG A 19 9.21 4.94 15.60
C ARG A 19 9.20 6.27 14.87
N LEU A 20 10.37 6.91 14.76
CA LEU A 20 10.50 8.19 14.06
C LEU A 20 10.05 8.08 12.60
N TYR A 21 10.42 7.00 11.91
CA TYR A 21 9.97 6.74 10.55
C TYR A 21 8.44 6.59 10.46
N LEU A 22 7.84 5.79 11.35
CA LEU A 22 6.39 5.57 11.39
C LEU A 22 5.60 6.82 11.78
N LEU A 23 6.21 7.77 12.50
CA LEU A 23 5.61 9.07 12.81
C LEU A 23 5.77 10.08 11.66
N LEU A 24 6.93 10.09 11.00
CA LEU A 24 7.20 11.00 9.89
C LEU A 24 6.43 10.60 8.62
N ALA A 25 6.17 9.32 8.40
CA ALA A 25 5.46 8.86 7.20
C ALA A 25 4.05 9.47 7.07
N PRO A 26 3.18 9.45 8.10
CA PRO A 26 1.90 10.15 8.07
C PRO A 26 2.02 11.65 7.83
N VAL A 27 2.99 12.30 8.48
CA VAL A 27 3.21 13.75 8.32
C VAL A 27 3.59 14.06 6.87
N ALA A 28 4.51 13.29 6.29
CA ALA A 28 4.92 13.43 4.90
C ALA A 28 3.75 13.22 3.94
N ALA A 29 2.88 12.23 4.18
CA ALA A 29 1.69 12.01 3.36
C ALA A 29 0.69 13.17 3.42
N VAL A 30 0.43 13.69 4.62
CA VAL A 30 -0.47 14.84 4.80
C VAL A 30 0.08 16.06 4.08
N VAL A 31 1.37 16.35 4.24
CA VAL A 31 2.05 17.46 3.54
C VAL A 31 1.99 17.27 2.03
N MET A 32 2.28 16.06 1.53
CA MET A 32 2.20 15.78 0.09
C MET A 32 0.78 15.88 -0.45
N GLY A 33 -0.24 15.44 0.29
CA GLY A 33 -1.64 15.60 -0.08
C GLY A 33 -2.02 17.08 -0.26
N LEU A 34 -1.57 17.94 0.66
CA LEU A 34 -1.75 19.40 0.55
C LEU A 34 -1.00 19.99 -0.64
N VAL A 35 0.24 19.54 -0.90
CA VAL A 35 0.99 19.95 -2.09
C VAL A 35 0.23 19.57 -3.35
N PHE A 36 -0.23 18.32 -3.49
CA PHE A 36 -1.01 17.87 -4.64
C PHE A 36 -2.29 18.69 -4.83
N ALA A 37 -3.04 18.92 -3.76
CA ALA A 37 -4.21 19.79 -3.80
C ALA A 37 -3.85 21.21 -4.30
N SER A 38 -2.83 21.85 -3.73
CA SER A 38 -2.41 23.21 -4.12
C SER A 38 -1.90 23.30 -5.56
N THR A 39 -1.24 22.26 -6.05
CA THR A 39 -0.72 22.20 -7.43
C THR A 39 -1.78 21.81 -8.46
N THR A 40 -3.00 21.50 -8.06
CA THR A 40 -4.03 21.00 -9.01
C THR A 40 -4.32 22.00 -10.13
N LYS A 41 -4.22 23.32 -9.87
CA LYS A 41 -4.32 24.36 -10.91
C LYS A 41 -3.23 24.25 -11.98
N VAL A 42 -2.03 23.86 -11.59
CA VAL A 42 -0.89 23.69 -12.50
C VAL A 42 -1.00 22.37 -13.26
N THR A 43 -1.41 21.29 -12.57
CA THR A 43 -1.42 19.93 -13.14
C THR A 43 -2.66 19.64 -13.99
N ARG A 44 -3.83 20.15 -13.62
CA ARG A 44 -5.10 19.93 -14.32
C ARG A 44 -5.62 21.17 -15.05
N GLY A 45 -5.01 22.34 -14.86
CA GLY A 45 -5.47 23.60 -15.45
C GLY A 45 -6.70 24.21 -14.77
N GLU A 46 -7.29 23.54 -13.78
CA GLU A 46 -8.52 23.95 -13.10
C GLU A 46 -8.26 24.43 -11.67
N ALA A 47 -8.90 25.53 -11.27
CA ALA A 47 -8.87 25.97 -9.89
C ALA A 47 -9.65 25.00 -8.98
N LEU A 48 -9.30 24.92 -7.68
CA LEU A 48 -10.06 24.10 -6.72
C LEU A 48 -11.55 24.43 -6.71
N SER A 49 -11.93 25.68 -6.98
CA SER A 49 -13.32 26.12 -7.08
C SER A 49 -14.10 25.51 -8.24
N GLN A 50 -13.41 25.01 -9.27
CA GLN A 50 -14.04 24.43 -10.45
C GLN A 50 -14.21 22.91 -10.32
N LEU A 51 -13.39 22.24 -9.50
CA LEU A 51 -13.42 20.79 -9.32
C LEU A 51 -14.59 20.29 -8.49
N ASP A 52 -15.16 19.16 -8.86
CA ASP A 52 -16.16 18.48 -8.02
C ASP A 52 -15.62 18.16 -6.62
N PRO A 53 -16.47 18.18 -5.57
CA PRO A 53 -16.04 17.91 -4.19
C PRO A 53 -15.26 16.60 -4.05
N MET A 54 -15.69 15.54 -4.76
CA MET A 54 -15.00 14.24 -4.74
C MET A 54 -13.61 14.29 -5.38
N SER A 55 -13.43 15.12 -6.41
CA SER A 55 -12.14 15.30 -7.08
C SER A 55 -11.13 16.02 -6.18
N ILE A 56 -11.59 16.95 -5.34
CA ILE A 56 -10.76 17.64 -4.33
C ILE A 56 -10.29 16.67 -3.25
N VAL A 57 -11.22 15.82 -2.76
CA VAL A 57 -10.90 14.78 -1.78
C VAL A 57 -9.94 13.75 -2.38
N SER A 58 -10.21 13.28 -3.60
CA SER A 58 -9.36 12.30 -4.29
C SER A 58 -7.94 12.81 -4.55
N ALA A 59 -7.77 14.11 -4.83
CA ALA A 59 -6.44 14.72 -4.97
C ALA A 59 -5.63 14.69 -3.67
N ASN A 60 -6.27 14.85 -2.52
CA ASN A 60 -5.59 14.73 -1.21
C ASN A 60 -5.25 13.28 -0.87
N VAL A 61 -6.07 12.33 -1.31
CA VAL A 61 -5.85 10.90 -1.12
C VAL A 61 -4.60 10.38 -1.85
N LEU A 62 -4.07 11.11 -2.84
CA LEU A 62 -2.74 10.82 -3.42
C LEU A 62 -1.61 10.85 -2.38
N GLY A 63 -1.79 11.54 -1.24
CA GLY A 63 -0.89 11.44 -0.11
C GLY A 63 -0.79 10.02 0.47
N VAL A 64 -1.84 9.20 0.33
CA VAL A 64 -1.85 7.79 0.76
C VAL A 64 -0.88 6.95 -0.08
N ASP A 65 -0.72 7.26 -1.37
CA ASP A 65 0.24 6.58 -2.26
C ASP A 65 1.68 6.77 -1.73
N VAL A 66 2.00 7.97 -1.26
CA VAL A 66 3.28 8.29 -0.64
C VAL A 66 3.50 7.44 0.62
N VAL A 67 2.48 7.29 1.47
CA VAL A 67 2.58 6.43 2.66
C VAL A 67 2.70 4.95 2.30
N ALA A 68 2.02 4.47 1.26
CA ALA A 68 2.20 3.11 0.78
C ALA A 68 3.67 2.87 0.36
N ILE A 69 4.28 3.82 -0.35
CA ILE A 69 5.71 3.79 -0.73
C ILE A 69 6.63 3.84 0.50
N LEU A 70 6.34 4.69 1.48
CA LEU A 70 7.17 4.76 2.68
C LEU A 70 7.07 3.46 3.49
N LEU A 71 5.87 2.88 3.64
CA LEU A 71 5.66 1.65 4.38
C LEU A 71 6.26 0.43 3.67
N LEU A 72 6.19 0.37 2.33
CA LEU A 72 6.84 -0.71 1.57
C LEU A 72 8.36 -0.64 1.75
N LEU A 73 8.97 0.56 1.65
CA LEU A 73 10.41 0.72 1.89
C LEU A 73 10.81 0.32 3.31
N PHE A 74 10.01 0.73 4.30
CA PHE A 74 10.20 0.35 5.68
C PHE A 74 10.17 -1.17 5.87
N ALA A 75 9.19 -1.85 5.28
CA ALA A 75 9.09 -3.31 5.32
C ALA A 75 10.31 -3.98 4.67
N ALA A 76 10.72 -3.53 3.47
CA ALA A 76 11.88 -4.10 2.77
C ALA A 76 13.18 -3.96 3.58
N VAL A 77 13.41 -2.78 4.19
CA VAL A 77 14.59 -2.53 5.02
C VAL A 77 14.53 -3.38 6.29
N GLN A 78 13.44 -3.35 7.03
CA GLN A 78 13.35 -4.05 8.33
C GLN A 78 13.42 -5.56 8.17
N VAL A 79 12.75 -6.13 7.17
CA VAL A 79 12.78 -7.57 6.90
C VAL A 79 14.11 -7.98 6.25
N GLY A 80 14.60 -7.22 5.27
CA GLY A 80 15.84 -7.55 4.56
C GLY A 80 17.08 -7.45 5.44
N ARG A 81 17.08 -6.57 6.45
CA ARG A 81 18.14 -6.48 7.46
C ARG A 81 18.37 -7.79 8.21
N GLU A 82 17.31 -8.54 8.50
CA GLU A 82 17.45 -9.79 9.25
C GLU A 82 18.12 -10.90 8.44
N PHE A 83 17.98 -10.87 7.12
CA PHE A 83 18.69 -11.76 6.21
C PHE A 83 20.16 -11.33 6.04
N ARG A 84 20.41 -10.01 5.96
CA ARG A 84 21.78 -9.47 5.84
C ARG A 84 22.61 -9.65 7.10
N GLU A 85 22.01 -9.41 8.27
CA GLU A 85 22.66 -9.50 9.58
C GLU A 85 22.64 -10.94 10.14
N ARG A 86 22.12 -11.92 9.38
CA ARG A 86 21.95 -13.34 9.76
C ARG A 86 21.13 -13.58 11.04
N THR A 87 20.44 -12.57 11.55
CA THR A 87 19.59 -12.71 12.75
C THR A 87 18.38 -13.62 12.50
N ALA A 88 17.97 -13.80 11.24
CA ALA A 88 16.98 -14.81 10.85
C ALA A 88 17.42 -16.24 11.23
N GLN A 89 18.71 -16.57 11.08
CA GLN A 89 19.25 -17.88 11.45
C GLN A 89 19.19 -18.09 12.97
N SER A 90 19.58 -17.07 13.73
CA SER A 90 19.52 -17.09 15.20
C SER A 90 18.09 -17.29 15.72
N TYR A 91 17.10 -16.68 15.08
CA TYR A 91 15.70 -16.83 15.45
C TYR A 91 15.18 -18.24 15.14
N LEU A 92 15.52 -18.78 13.98
CA LEU A 92 15.12 -20.14 13.57
C LEU A 92 15.79 -21.23 14.42
N ALA A 93 17.00 -20.98 14.93
CA ALA A 93 17.64 -21.87 15.89
C ALA A 93 16.84 -21.98 17.21
N ALA A 94 16.25 -20.87 17.67
CA ALA A 94 15.40 -20.84 18.86
C ALA A 94 13.94 -21.30 18.59
N SER A 95 13.43 -21.11 17.37
CA SER A 95 12.09 -21.53 16.97
C SER A 95 12.07 -22.08 15.54
N PRO A 96 12.14 -23.41 15.34
CA PRO A 96 12.37 -24.02 14.03
C PRO A 96 11.18 -23.95 13.06
N ARG A 97 10.03 -23.41 13.48
CA ARG A 97 8.82 -23.35 12.63
C ARG A 97 8.90 -22.18 11.65
N ARG A 98 9.54 -22.40 10.51
CA ARG A 98 9.72 -21.43 9.41
C ARG A 98 8.41 -20.79 8.92
N SER A 99 7.32 -21.56 8.85
CA SER A 99 5.98 -21.04 8.48
C SER A 99 5.42 -20.06 9.51
N THR A 100 5.63 -20.34 10.80
CA THR A 100 5.19 -19.46 11.89
C THR A 100 5.96 -18.14 11.87
N TYR A 101 7.24 -18.17 11.50
CA TYR A 101 8.06 -16.97 11.34
C TYR A 101 7.52 -16.06 10.23
N PHE A 102 7.26 -16.63 9.05
CA PHE A 102 6.68 -15.89 7.92
C PHE A 102 5.32 -15.29 8.27
N ILE A 103 4.39 -16.09 8.81
CA ILE A 103 3.04 -15.64 9.16
C ILE A 103 3.09 -14.53 10.23
N ALA A 104 3.91 -14.67 11.27
CA ALA A 104 4.02 -13.66 12.32
C ALA A 104 4.51 -12.32 11.77
N LYS A 105 5.47 -12.35 10.82
CA LYS A 105 6.02 -11.15 10.21
C LYS A 105 5.02 -10.50 9.25
N SER A 106 4.37 -11.28 8.39
CA SER A 106 3.30 -10.80 7.51
C SER A 106 2.15 -10.17 8.31
N LEU A 107 1.74 -10.78 9.43
CA LEU A 107 0.72 -10.21 10.32
C LEU A 107 1.20 -8.92 11.00
N ALA A 108 2.42 -8.87 11.52
CA ALA A 108 2.93 -7.68 12.21
C ALA A 108 3.01 -6.48 11.25
N PHE A 109 3.63 -6.66 10.08
CA PHE A 109 3.72 -5.59 9.07
C PHE A 109 2.37 -5.26 8.44
N GLY A 110 1.49 -6.25 8.24
CA GLY A 110 0.13 -6.04 7.76
C GLY A 110 -0.74 -5.24 8.74
N LEU A 111 -0.62 -5.50 10.05
CA LEU A 111 -1.34 -4.72 11.07
C LEU A 111 -0.82 -3.28 11.16
N VAL A 112 0.51 -3.09 11.06
CA VAL A 112 1.10 -1.76 11.03
C VAL A 112 0.66 -0.99 9.80
N SER A 113 0.65 -1.63 8.62
CA SER A 113 0.22 -0.96 7.38
C SER A 113 -1.27 -0.64 7.38
N LEU A 114 -2.11 -1.50 7.95
CA LEU A 114 -3.53 -1.19 8.17
C LEU A 114 -3.71 0.00 9.11
N ALA A 115 -3.04 0.01 10.26
CA ALA A 115 -3.18 1.08 11.24
C ALA A 115 -2.69 2.42 10.70
N VAL A 116 -1.48 2.45 10.12
CA VAL A 116 -0.90 3.67 9.57
C VAL A 116 -1.64 4.11 8.31
N GLY A 117 -1.97 3.17 7.41
CA GLY A 117 -2.73 3.45 6.20
C GLY A 117 -4.12 4.01 6.50
N ALA A 118 -4.84 3.44 7.46
CA ALA A 118 -6.15 3.96 7.89
C ALA A 118 -6.04 5.35 8.52
N ALA A 119 -5.06 5.57 9.39
CA ALA A 119 -4.83 6.88 10.01
C ALA A 119 -4.55 7.97 8.95
N VAL A 120 -3.74 7.64 7.94
CA VAL A 120 -3.39 8.56 6.86
C VAL A 120 -4.56 8.77 5.90
N ALA A 121 -5.30 7.72 5.55
CA ALA A 121 -6.50 7.84 4.73
C ALA A 121 -7.55 8.73 5.41
N LEU A 122 -7.76 8.56 6.72
CA LEU A 122 -8.65 9.43 7.49
C LEU A 122 -8.14 10.87 7.53
N ALA A 123 -6.85 11.10 7.78
CA ALA A 123 -6.27 12.44 7.76
C ALA A 123 -6.40 13.12 6.37
N ALA A 124 -6.15 12.37 5.29
CA ALA A 124 -6.30 12.85 3.92
C ALA A 124 -7.76 13.18 3.59
N LEU A 125 -8.72 12.36 4.03
CA LEU A 125 -10.14 12.65 3.90
C LEU A 125 -10.53 13.93 4.65
N LEU A 126 -10.11 14.09 5.90
CA LEU A 126 -10.40 15.27 6.70
C LEU A 126 -9.81 16.53 6.06
N ASN A 127 -8.57 16.48 5.57
CA ASN A 127 -7.95 17.57 4.83
C ASN A 127 -8.72 17.90 3.54
N GLY A 128 -9.14 16.89 2.79
CA GLY A 128 -9.97 17.07 1.60
C GLY A 128 -11.30 17.75 1.92
N LEU A 129 -11.99 17.31 2.99
CA LEU A 129 -13.25 17.92 3.44
C LEU A 129 -13.07 19.36 3.91
N LEU A 130 -11.96 19.67 4.61
CA LEU A 130 -11.62 21.03 4.99
C LEU A 130 -11.44 21.92 3.76
N LEU A 131 -10.75 21.44 2.72
CA LEU A 131 -10.59 22.19 1.47
C LEU A 131 -11.91 22.38 0.72
N VAL A 132 -12.77 21.35 0.67
CA VAL A 132 -14.12 21.46 0.11
C VAL A 132 -14.93 22.56 0.83
N SER A 133 -14.87 22.58 2.17
CA SER A 133 -15.55 23.60 2.97
C SER A 133 -14.97 25.00 2.78
N ALA A 134 -13.64 25.12 2.65
CA ALA A 134 -12.95 26.39 2.42
C ALA A 134 -13.31 27.00 1.06
N VAL A 135 -13.68 26.17 0.10
CA VAL A 135 -14.14 26.56 -1.24
C VAL A 135 -15.67 26.77 -1.29
N GLY A 136 -16.37 26.58 -0.17
CA GLY A 136 -17.81 26.82 -0.05
C GLY A 136 -18.70 25.75 -0.71
N LYS A 137 -18.17 24.55 -0.96
CA LYS A 137 -18.93 23.45 -1.58
C LYS A 137 -19.55 22.52 -0.52
N GLN A 138 -20.64 21.86 -0.91
CA GLN A 138 -21.24 20.83 -0.08
C GLN A 138 -20.33 19.59 0.01
N ALA A 139 -20.31 18.97 1.19
CA ALA A 139 -19.53 17.77 1.42
C ALA A 139 -20.02 16.61 0.54
N PRO A 140 -19.11 15.78 0.00
CA PRO A 140 -19.50 14.59 -0.75
C PRO A 140 -20.23 13.57 0.13
N PRO A 141 -20.97 12.62 -0.48
CA PRO A 141 -21.64 11.55 0.24
C PRO A 141 -20.66 10.75 1.11
N LEU A 142 -21.03 10.52 2.38
CA LEU A 142 -20.18 9.80 3.34
C LEU A 142 -19.81 8.39 2.87
N VAL A 143 -20.73 7.71 2.19
CA VAL A 143 -20.53 6.36 1.65
C VAL A 143 -19.35 6.33 0.66
N GLU A 144 -19.26 7.32 -0.22
CA GLU A 144 -18.19 7.39 -1.22
C GLU A 144 -16.85 7.75 -0.58
N ALA A 145 -16.85 8.68 0.38
CA ALA A 145 -15.67 9.04 1.15
C ALA A 145 -15.12 7.83 1.94
N CYS A 146 -15.99 7.07 2.62
CA CYS A 146 -15.61 5.87 3.35
C CYS A 146 -15.09 4.77 2.40
N ARG A 147 -15.72 4.59 1.23
CA ARG A 147 -15.25 3.66 0.20
C ARG A 147 -13.84 4.02 -0.27
N LEU A 148 -13.60 5.30 -0.54
CA LEU A 148 -12.29 5.84 -0.93
C LEU A 148 -11.22 5.58 0.13
N ALA A 149 -11.48 5.88 1.40
CA ALA A 149 -10.53 5.60 2.48
C ALA A 149 -10.25 4.11 2.67
N THR A 150 -11.28 3.26 2.54
CA THR A 150 -11.13 1.82 2.69
C THR A 150 -10.27 1.23 1.57
N GLY A 151 -10.53 1.62 0.32
CA GLY A 151 -9.71 1.22 -0.83
C GLY A 151 -8.26 1.71 -0.73
N SER A 152 -8.06 2.95 -0.27
CA SER A 152 -6.72 3.53 -0.07
C SER A 152 -5.95 2.86 1.06
N THR A 153 -6.63 2.42 2.12
CA THR A 153 -6.02 1.63 3.19
C THR A 153 -5.62 0.24 2.70
N ALA A 154 -6.47 -0.38 1.86
CA ALA A 154 -6.16 -1.67 1.24
C ALA A 154 -4.91 -1.63 0.36
N MET A 155 -4.65 -0.49 -0.30
CA MET A 155 -3.42 -0.26 -1.07
C MET A 155 -2.16 -0.38 -0.21
N ALA A 156 -2.11 0.30 0.92
CA ALA A 156 -0.96 0.23 1.84
C ALA A 156 -0.74 -1.20 2.35
N LEU A 157 -1.83 -1.91 2.67
CA LEU A 157 -1.76 -3.32 3.06
C LEU A 157 -1.17 -4.20 1.94
N PHE A 158 -1.70 -4.06 0.72
CA PHE A 158 -1.29 -4.82 -0.45
C PHE A 158 0.22 -4.73 -0.70
N TYR A 159 0.75 -3.50 -0.85
CA TYR A 159 2.15 -3.30 -1.19
C TYR A 159 3.10 -3.75 -0.08
N VAL A 160 2.71 -3.61 1.19
CA VAL A 160 3.52 -4.09 2.32
C VAL A 160 3.58 -5.62 2.35
N LEU A 161 2.46 -6.32 2.16
CA LEU A 161 2.46 -7.79 2.11
C LEU A 161 3.23 -8.34 0.91
N LEU A 162 3.11 -7.68 -0.25
CA LEU A 162 3.88 -7.99 -1.44
C LEU A 162 5.39 -7.82 -1.17
N THR A 163 5.77 -6.73 -0.49
CA THR A 163 7.15 -6.46 -0.10
C THR A 163 7.72 -7.51 0.83
N VAL A 164 6.97 -7.89 1.86
CA VAL A 164 7.38 -8.97 2.78
C VAL A 164 7.62 -10.25 1.97
N SER A 165 6.67 -10.64 1.12
CA SER A 165 6.79 -11.83 0.28
C SER A 165 8.01 -11.79 -0.65
N ALA A 166 8.21 -10.66 -1.34
CA ALA A 166 9.35 -10.44 -2.22
C ALA A 166 10.69 -10.50 -1.47
N THR A 167 10.76 -9.92 -0.28
CA THR A 167 11.97 -9.93 0.55
C THR A 167 12.29 -11.35 1.03
N PHE A 168 11.29 -12.16 1.39
CA PHE A 168 11.51 -13.56 1.76
C PHE A 168 11.95 -14.42 0.57
N CYS A 169 11.40 -14.19 -0.63
CA CYS A 169 11.81 -14.91 -1.84
C CYS A 169 13.27 -14.66 -2.22
N THR A 170 13.69 -13.40 -2.11
CA THR A 170 14.98 -12.92 -2.60
C THR A 170 16.05 -12.85 -1.52
N LYS A 171 15.65 -12.86 -0.23
CA LYS A 171 16.51 -12.65 0.94
C LYS A 171 17.33 -11.35 0.84
N SER A 172 16.80 -10.32 0.16
CA SER A 172 17.50 -9.06 -0.13
C SER A 172 16.58 -7.86 0.08
N THR A 173 17.10 -6.81 0.73
CA THR A 173 16.40 -5.52 0.86
C THR A 173 16.15 -4.87 -0.49
N ALA A 174 17.15 -4.88 -1.39
CA ALA A 174 17.05 -4.20 -2.67
C ALA A 174 16.00 -4.84 -3.57
N ALA A 175 16.04 -6.17 -3.71
CA ALA A 175 15.05 -6.89 -4.51
C ALA A 175 13.66 -6.91 -3.84
N GLY A 176 13.63 -6.95 -2.50
CA GLY A 176 12.41 -6.83 -1.71
C GLY A 176 11.65 -5.52 -1.95
N ALA A 177 12.36 -4.40 -2.15
CA ALA A 177 11.76 -3.13 -2.54
C ALA A 177 11.51 -3.00 -4.05
N ALA A 178 12.43 -3.46 -4.89
CA ALA A 178 12.33 -3.30 -6.34
C ALA A 178 11.09 -3.98 -6.93
N ILE A 179 10.76 -5.19 -6.50
CA ILE A 179 9.60 -5.94 -7.00
C ILE A 179 8.26 -5.20 -6.78
N PRO A 180 7.88 -4.81 -5.55
CA PRO A 180 6.65 -4.05 -5.32
C PRO A 180 6.67 -2.68 -5.99
N PHE A 181 7.82 -2.03 -6.14
CA PHE A 181 7.94 -0.81 -6.95
C PHE A 181 7.62 -1.07 -8.43
N THR A 182 8.17 -2.13 -9.03
CA THR A 182 7.84 -2.50 -10.40
C THR A 182 6.35 -2.74 -10.57
N VAL A 183 5.71 -3.39 -9.59
CA VAL A 183 4.25 -3.60 -9.61
C VAL A 183 3.48 -2.29 -9.49
N LEU A 184 3.96 -1.33 -8.69
CA LEU A 184 3.37 0.01 -8.56
C LEU A 184 3.39 0.77 -9.90
N PHE A 185 4.45 0.63 -10.70
CA PHE A 185 4.59 1.30 -12.01
C PHE A 185 3.97 0.51 -13.17
N LEU A 186 3.50 -0.72 -12.94
CA LEU A 186 2.93 -1.58 -13.97
C LEU A 186 1.74 -0.95 -14.73
N PRO A 187 0.83 -0.18 -14.09
CA PRO A 187 -0.24 0.53 -14.81
C PRO A 187 0.29 1.56 -15.81
N ALA A 188 1.28 2.37 -15.41
CA ALA A 188 1.89 3.35 -16.31
C ALA A 188 2.56 2.69 -17.52
N ILE A 189 3.13 1.49 -17.33
CA ILE A 189 3.69 0.71 -18.44
C ILE A 189 2.57 0.15 -19.32
N ALA A 190 1.47 -0.34 -18.73
CA ALA A 190 0.34 -0.89 -19.47
C ALA A 190 -0.37 0.17 -20.34
N GLU A 191 -0.38 1.43 -19.92
CA GLU A 191 -0.91 2.55 -20.72
C GLU A 191 -0.11 2.84 -21.99
N LEU A 192 1.16 2.42 -22.05
CA LEU A 192 2.01 2.56 -23.24
C LEU A 192 1.79 1.46 -24.28
N LEU A 193 1.00 0.42 -23.95
CA LEU A 193 0.77 -0.72 -24.84
C LEU A 193 -0.34 -0.46 -25.87
N PRO A 194 -0.32 -1.17 -27.01
CA PRO A 194 -1.40 -1.13 -28.00
C PRO A 194 -2.76 -1.53 -27.40
N GLY A 195 -3.86 -0.96 -27.90
CA GLY A 195 -5.21 -1.08 -27.31
C GLY A 195 -5.64 -2.50 -26.91
N ALA A 196 -5.45 -3.49 -27.78
CA ALA A 196 -5.84 -4.87 -27.48
C ALA A 196 -5.07 -5.50 -26.29
N LEU A 197 -3.79 -5.16 -26.13
CA LEU A 197 -2.97 -5.61 -24.99
C LEU A 197 -3.31 -4.83 -23.72
N ARG A 198 -3.54 -3.52 -23.86
CA ARG A 198 -3.97 -2.65 -22.76
C ARG A 198 -5.29 -3.14 -22.16
N ASP A 199 -6.31 -3.35 -22.99
CA ASP A 199 -7.64 -3.76 -22.56
C ASP A 199 -7.66 -5.14 -21.88
N ALA A 200 -6.72 -6.02 -22.25
CA ALA A 200 -6.56 -7.33 -21.60
C ALA A 200 -5.76 -7.24 -20.28
N LEU A 201 -4.73 -6.39 -20.21
CA LEU A 201 -3.83 -6.32 -19.05
C LEU A 201 -4.36 -5.44 -17.93
N VAL A 202 -4.89 -4.26 -18.25
CA VAL A 202 -5.36 -3.26 -17.27
C VAL A 202 -6.34 -3.86 -16.25
N PRO A 203 -7.35 -4.67 -16.63
CA PRO A 203 -8.24 -5.37 -15.69
C PRO A 203 -7.56 -6.22 -14.62
N ILE A 204 -6.38 -6.78 -14.94
CA ILE A 204 -5.67 -7.78 -14.13
C ILE A 204 -4.64 -7.10 -13.20
N LEU A 205 -4.46 -5.78 -13.32
CA LEU A 205 -3.51 -5.02 -12.52
C LEU A 205 -4.04 -4.76 -11.10
N PRO A 206 -3.17 -4.84 -10.08
CA PRO A 206 -3.55 -4.49 -8.71
C PRO A 206 -4.07 -3.06 -8.56
N ALA A 207 -3.52 -2.11 -9.31
CA ALA A 207 -3.95 -0.72 -9.24
C ALA A 207 -5.40 -0.54 -9.70
N SER A 208 -5.79 -1.15 -10.81
CA SER A 208 -7.18 -1.10 -11.32
C SER A 208 -8.16 -1.72 -10.33
N ALA A 209 -7.76 -2.81 -9.67
CA ALA A 209 -8.55 -3.41 -8.60
C ALA A 209 -8.69 -2.49 -7.39
N ILE A 210 -7.61 -1.83 -6.97
CA ILE A 210 -7.63 -0.82 -5.88
C ILE A 210 -8.53 0.36 -6.26
N HIS A 211 -8.40 0.90 -7.47
CA HIS A 211 -9.23 2.01 -7.99
C HIS A 211 -10.71 1.63 -8.07
N THR A 212 -11.01 0.39 -8.46
CA THR A 212 -12.38 -0.13 -8.48
C THR A 212 -12.95 -0.21 -7.07
N LEU A 213 -12.18 -0.69 -6.09
CA LEU A 213 -12.60 -0.79 -4.69
C LEU A 213 -12.69 0.55 -3.97
N SER A 214 -11.82 1.50 -4.31
CA SER A 214 -11.87 2.87 -3.79
C SER A 214 -12.98 3.70 -4.45
N GLY A 215 -13.52 3.22 -5.57
CA GLY A 215 -14.53 3.93 -6.35
C GLY A 215 -13.96 5.06 -7.19
N GLN A 216 -12.66 5.05 -7.43
CA GLN A 216 -11.97 5.99 -8.33
C GLN A 216 -12.04 5.55 -9.80
N ALA A 217 -12.27 4.25 -10.07
CA ALA A 217 -12.41 3.75 -11.44
C ALA A 217 -13.75 4.22 -12.06
N PRO A 218 -13.73 5.04 -13.13
CA PRO A 218 -14.96 5.51 -13.78
C PRO A 218 -15.79 4.34 -14.32
N VAL A 219 -17.12 4.40 -14.15
CA VAL A 219 -18.04 3.39 -14.68
C VAL A 219 -17.96 3.39 -16.21
N GLY A 220 -17.63 2.24 -16.81
CA GLY A 220 -17.43 2.09 -18.26
C GLY A 220 -15.97 2.21 -18.73
N SER A 221 -15.01 2.44 -17.83
CA SER A 221 -13.58 2.37 -18.16
C SER A 221 -13.07 0.92 -18.19
N ALA A 222 -12.00 0.66 -18.94
CA ALA A 222 -11.32 -0.65 -18.96
C ALA A 222 -10.76 -1.07 -17.58
N GLU A 223 -10.61 -0.12 -16.65
CA GLU A 223 -10.20 -0.40 -15.27
C GLU A 223 -11.33 -0.98 -14.41
N HIS A 224 -12.60 -0.73 -14.79
CA HIS A 224 -13.76 -1.08 -13.98
C HIS A 224 -14.18 -2.55 -14.22
N THR A 225 -13.71 -3.44 -13.37
CA THR A 225 -13.94 -4.90 -13.48
C THR A 225 -15.04 -5.42 -12.54
N GLY A 226 -15.61 -4.55 -11.70
CA GLY A 226 -16.56 -4.91 -10.65
C GLY A 226 -15.89 -5.37 -9.35
N ALA A 227 -16.58 -5.18 -8.21
CA ALA A 227 -15.97 -5.34 -6.89
C ALA A 227 -15.47 -6.77 -6.60
N LEU A 228 -16.21 -7.80 -7.03
CA LEU A 228 -15.82 -9.20 -6.81
C LEU A 228 -14.56 -9.58 -7.59
N VAL A 229 -14.45 -9.13 -8.85
CA VAL A 229 -13.27 -9.38 -9.68
C VAL A 229 -12.07 -8.64 -9.12
N ALA A 230 -12.24 -7.37 -8.72
CA ALA A 230 -11.18 -6.60 -8.06
C ALA A 230 -10.66 -7.27 -6.78
N LEU A 231 -11.54 -7.80 -5.94
CA LEU A 231 -11.14 -8.58 -4.75
C LEU A 231 -10.40 -9.86 -5.12
N ALA A 232 -10.85 -10.59 -6.14
CA ALA A 232 -10.20 -11.81 -6.60
C ALA A 232 -8.79 -11.54 -7.16
N VAL A 233 -8.64 -10.46 -7.94
CA VAL A 233 -7.35 -10.01 -8.48
C VAL A 233 -6.40 -9.64 -7.35
N LEU A 234 -6.82 -8.82 -6.38
CA LEU A 234 -5.96 -8.47 -5.24
C LEU A 234 -5.63 -9.67 -4.35
N ALA A 235 -6.58 -10.58 -4.13
CA ALA A 235 -6.33 -11.81 -3.41
C ALA A 235 -5.31 -12.69 -4.14
N ALA A 236 -5.40 -12.83 -5.47
CA ALA A 236 -4.43 -13.57 -6.25
C ALA A 236 -3.02 -12.95 -6.17
N TRP A 237 -2.93 -11.63 -6.35
CA TRP A 237 -1.65 -10.90 -6.28
C TRP A 237 -1.02 -10.85 -4.89
N THR A 238 -1.77 -11.12 -3.83
CA THR A 238 -1.23 -11.21 -2.45
C THR A 238 -0.93 -12.64 -2.05
N LEU A 239 -1.86 -13.58 -2.28
CA LEU A 239 -1.75 -14.95 -1.83
C LEU A 239 -0.77 -15.78 -2.67
N LEU A 240 -0.68 -15.56 -3.98
CA LEU A 240 0.26 -16.31 -4.83
C LEU A 240 1.72 -16.01 -4.46
N PRO A 241 2.17 -14.74 -4.36
CA PRO A 241 3.53 -14.44 -3.93
C PRO A 241 3.79 -14.87 -2.48
N ALA A 242 2.82 -14.72 -1.57
CA ALA A 242 2.98 -15.14 -0.19
C ALA A 242 3.11 -16.67 -0.05
N GLY A 243 2.30 -17.43 -0.79
CA GLY A 243 2.37 -18.88 -0.86
C GLY A 243 3.70 -19.35 -1.43
N PHE A 244 4.14 -18.76 -2.54
CA PHE A 244 5.44 -19.05 -3.16
C PHE A 244 6.61 -18.72 -2.22
N ALA A 245 6.58 -17.56 -1.55
CA ALA A 245 7.59 -17.15 -0.58
C ALA A 245 7.66 -18.12 0.60
N SER A 246 6.52 -18.50 1.16
CA SER A 246 6.43 -19.47 2.27
C SER A 246 6.97 -20.83 1.86
N TRP A 247 6.59 -21.34 0.69
CA TRP A 247 7.08 -22.62 0.15
C TRP A 247 8.59 -22.60 -0.09
N ARG A 248 9.10 -21.55 -0.75
CA ARG A 248 10.54 -21.39 -1.03
C ARG A 248 11.35 -21.29 0.27
N PHE A 249 10.85 -20.55 1.26
CA PHE A 249 11.52 -20.38 2.55
C PHE A 249 11.58 -21.68 3.36
N GLN A 250 10.57 -22.54 3.22
CA GLN A 250 10.58 -23.87 3.84
C GLN A 250 11.61 -24.81 3.19
N LYS A 251 11.83 -24.70 1.88
CA LYS A 251 12.74 -25.59 1.13
C LYS A 251 14.19 -25.12 1.06
N THR A 252 14.46 -23.82 1.23
CA THR A 252 15.80 -23.26 1.07
C THR A 252 16.45 -23.12 2.43
N ASP A 253 17.63 -23.69 2.65
CA ASP A 253 18.37 -23.43 3.89
C ASP A 253 18.74 -21.95 4.04
N VAL A 254 18.75 -21.51 5.31
CA VAL A 254 18.88 -20.10 5.71
C VAL A 254 20.26 -19.90 6.30
#